data_AF-A0A7Y5JM90-F1
#
_entry.id   AF-A0A7Y5JM90-F1
#
_cell.length_a   1.000
_cell.length_b   1.000
_cell.length_c   1.000
_cell.angle_alpha   90.00
_cell.angle_beta   90.00
_cell.angle_gamma   90.00
#
_symmetry.space_group_name_H-M   'P 1'
#
loop_
_entity.id
_entity.type
_entity.pdbx_description
1 polymer ?
#
loop_
_entity_poly.entity_id
_entity_poly.type
_entity_poly.pdbx_seq_one_letter_code
_entity_poly.pdbx_strand_id
1 'polypeptide(L)'
;MADYLDVLTQGLAATGALLLVMTGVRHWLQVRRKAALLREQAQREEAAYYSLDSVMRDLSAVVEEAAQRADDKLLALERVLKHAAQREEELRCALDAGAQVLKVLPREKGDWRPQAAELAGAGHDAREIARRLGLAVGEVELWLALRPGSATA
;
A
#
# COMPACT_ATOMS: atom_id res chain seq x y z
N MET A 1 -2.51 -35.18 -97.07
CA MET A 1 -2.01 -35.68 -95.77
C MET A 1 -1.19 -34.62 -95.02
N ALA A 2 -0.38 -33.80 -95.68
CA ALA A 2 0.39 -32.72 -95.04
C ALA A 2 -0.49 -31.62 -94.40
N ASP A 3 -1.56 -31.16 -95.09
CA ASP A 3 -2.41 -30.07 -94.59
C ASP A 3 -3.19 -30.40 -93.30
N TYR A 4 -3.56 -31.67 -93.10
CA TYR A 4 -4.25 -32.12 -91.89
C TYR A 4 -3.33 -32.15 -90.67
N LEU A 5 -2.06 -32.51 -90.86
CA LEU A 5 -1.06 -32.50 -89.78
C LEU A 5 -0.76 -31.06 -89.34
N ASP A 6 -0.74 -30.11 -90.27
CA ASP A 6 -0.46 -28.70 -89.97
C ASP A 6 -1.63 -28.01 -89.23
N VAL A 7 -2.87 -28.37 -89.56
CA VAL A 7 -4.06 -27.93 -88.80
C VAL A 7 -4.05 -28.49 -87.37
N LEU A 8 -3.62 -29.74 -87.19
CA LEU A 8 -3.54 -30.37 -85.86
C LEU A 8 -2.43 -29.76 -84.99
N THR A 9 -1.26 -29.47 -85.56
CA THR A 9 -0.16 -28.81 -84.83
C THR A 9 -0.50 -27.38 -84.44
N GLN A 10 -1.15 -26.62 -85.33
CA GLN A 10 -1.64 -25.27 -85.03
C GLN A 10 -2.73 -25.29 -83.96
N GLY A 11 -3.66 -26.26 -84.01
CA GLY A 11 -4.67 -26.47 -82.98
C GLY A 11 -4.06 -26.76 -81.61
N LEU A 12 -3.08 -27.67 -81.53
CA LEU A 12 -2.37 -27.98 -80.28
C LEU A 12 -1.58 -26.78 -79.74
N ALA A 13 -0.91 -26.02 -80.61
CA ALA A 13 -0.19 -24.81 -80.21
C ALA A 13 -1.13 -23.72 -79.66
N ALA A 14 -2.28 -23.49 -80.32
CA ALA A 14 -3.29 -22.56 -79.85
C ALA A 14 -3.89 -22.98 -78.50
N THR A 15 -4.13 -24.28 -78.32
CA THR A 15 -4.64 -24.83 -77.05
C THR A 15 -3.61 -24.70 -75.92
N GLY A 16 -2.33 -24.97 -76.22
CA GLY A 16 -1.22 -24.76 -75.28
C GLY A 16 -1.05 -23.29 -74.88
N ALA A 17 -1.14 -22.37 -75.84
CA ALA A 17 -1.11 -20.94 -75.58
C ALA A 17 -2.28 -20.48 -74.69
N LEU A 18 -3.49 -20.97 -74.95
CA LEU A 18 -4.66 -20.69 -74.11
C LEU A 18 -4.49 -21.21 -72.67
N LEU A 19 -3.93 -22.41 -72.50
CA LEU A 19 -3.64 -22.96 -71.17
C LEU A 19 -2.60 -22.13 -70.40
N LEU A 20 -1.56 -21.64 -71.09
CA LEU A 20 -0.56 -20.75 -70.49
C LEU A 20 -1.18 -19.40 -70.09
N VAL A 21 -2.06 -18.83 -70.93
CA VAL A 21 -2.77 -17.59 -70.61
C VAL A 21 -3.69 -17.80 -69.39
N MET A 22 -4.47 -18.89 -69.37
CA MET A 22 -5.39 -19.18 -68.27
C MET A 22 -4.66 -19.46 -66.94
N THR A 23 -3.53 -20.16 -66.98
CA THR A 23 -2.70 -20.40 -65.80
C THR A 23 -2.02 -19.12 -65.31
N GLY A 24 -1.55 -18.27 -66.23
CA GLY A 24 -1.03 -16.94 -65.92
C GLY A 24 -2.07 -16.03 -65.25
N VAL A 25 -3.29 -15.99 -65.79
CA VAL A 25 -4.41 -15.23 -65.20
C VAL A 25 -4.77 -15.76 -63.81
N ARG A 26 -4.84 -17.09 -63.65
CA ARG A 26 -5.10 -17.71 -62.35
C ARG A 26 -4.02 -17.37 -61.33
N HIS A 27 -2.75 -17.45 -61.71
CA HIS A 27 -1.64 -17.10 -60.83
C HIS A 27 -1.67 -15.63 -60.44
N TRP A 28 -1.92 -14.73 -61.40
CA TRP A 28 -2.07 -13.30 -61.13
C TRP A 28 -3.21 -12.99 -60.15
N LEU A 29 -4.37 -13.63 -60.31
CA LEU A 29 -5.49 -13.51 -59.38
C LEU A 29 -5.13 -14.05 -57.98
N GLN A 30 -4.40 -15.16 -57.89
CA GLN A 30 -3.93 -15.70 -56.61
C GLN A 30 -2.96 -14.75 -55.91
N VAL A 31 -2.00 -14.17 -56.64
CA VAL A 31 -1.06 -13.18 -56.10
C VAL A 31 -1.81 -11.94 -55.62
N ARG A 32 -2.80 -11.43 -56.37
CA ARG A 32 -3.62 -10.29 -55.92
C ARG A 32 -4.41 -10.60 -54.65
N ARG A 33 -5.02 -11.79 -54.56
CA ARG A 33 -5.75 -12.20 -53.34
C ARG A 33 -4.81 -12.30 -52.14
N LYS A 34 -3.64 -12.93 -52.30
CA LYS A 34 -2.62 -12.99 -51.24
C LYS A 34 -2.12 -11.60 -50.83
N ALA A 35 -1.86 -10.72 -51.80
CA ALA A 35 -1.45 -9.34 -51.53
C ALA A 35 -2.53 -8.53 -50.81
N ALA A 36 -3.82 -8.77 -51.09
CA ALA A 36 -4.92 -8.14 -50.37
C ALA A 36 -4.99 -8.62 -48.91
N LEU A 37 -4.86 -9.94 -48.68
CA LEU A 37 -4.84 -10.51 -47.33
C LEU A 37 -3.66 -10.00 -46.48
N LEU A 38 -2.48 -9.89 -47.07
CA LEU A 38 -1.30 -9.35 -46.37
C LEU A 38 -1.48 -7.87 -45.99
N ARG A 39 -2.14 -7.06 -46.84
CA ARG A 39 -2.46 -5.67 -46.50
C ARG A 39 -3.45 -5.57 -45.36
N GLU A 40 -4.47 -6.44 -45.35
CA GLU A 40 -5.45 -6.48 -44.27
C GLU A 40 -4.81 -6.92 -42.94
N GLN A 41 -3.91 -7.90 -42.98
CA GLN A 41 -3.13 -8.30 -41.80
C GLN A 41 -2.23 -7.16 -41.30
N ALA A 42 -1.50 -6.49 -42.19
CA ALA A 42 -0.66 -5.34 -41.82
C ALA A 42 -1.48 -4.21 -41.17
N GLN A 43 -2.66 -3.88 -41.72
CA GLN A 43 -3.56 -2.88 -41.11
C GLN A 43 -4.05 -3.27 -39.72
N ARG A 44 -4.35 -4.56 -39.51
CA ARG A 44 -4.76 -5.07 -38.18
C ARG A 44 -3.61 -5.03 -37.18
N GLU A 45 -2.40 -5.35 -37.62
CA GLU A 45 -1.19 -5.25 -36.81
C GLU A 45 -0.90 -3.79 -36.45
N GLU A 46 -0.94 -2.86 -37.41
CA GLU A 46 -0.82 -1.42 -37.16
C GLU A 46 -1.85 -0.93 -36.14
N ALA A 47 -3.13 -1.30 -36.31
CA ALA A 47 -4.18 -0.96 -35.35
C ALA A 47 -3.91 -1.54 -33.95
N ALA A 48 -3.42 -2.78 -33.87
CA ALA A 48 -3.03 -3.39 -32.61
C ALA A 48 -1.86 -2.64 -31.96
N TYR A 49 -0.85 -2.23 -32.72
CA TYR A 49 0.26 -1.41 -32.23
C TYR A 49 -0.21 -0.06 -31.67
N TYR A 50 -1.10 0.64 -32.38
CA TYR A 50 -1.66 1.90 -31.86
C TYR A 50 -2.47 1.69 -30.58
N SER A 51 -3.24 0.60 -30.50
CA SER A 51 -3.98 0.27 -29.27
C SER A 51 -3.04 -0.03 -28.10
N LEU A 52 -1.93 -0.72 -28.35
CA LEU A 52 -0.92 -1.02 -27.35
C LEU A 52 -0.21 0.26 -26.87
N ASP A 53 0.15 1.16 -27.78
CA ASP A 53 0.79 2.43 -27.44
C ASP A 53 -0.13 3.31 -26.57
N SER A 54 -1.43 3.32 -26.85
CA SER A 54 -2.42 3.97 -25.98
C SER A 54 -2.43 3.38 -24.58
N VAL A 55 -2.50 2.05 -24.46
CA VAL A 55 -2.49 1.36 -23.16
C VAL A 55 -1.20 1.63 -22.39
N MET A 56 -0.06 1.67 -23.08
CA MET A 56 1.23 1.98 -22.46
C MET A 56 1.29 3.41 -21.93
N ARG A 57 0.70 4.38 -22.64
CA ARG A 57 0.59 5.77 -22.16
C ARG A 57 -0.32 5.87 -20.93
N ASP A 58 -1.48 5.21 -20.97
CA ASP A 58 -2.40 5.18 -19.83
C ASP A 58 -1.75 4.52 -18.60
N LEU A 59 -1.01 3.42 -18.81
CA LEU A 59 -0.24 2.76 -17.76
C LEU A 59 0.82 3.69 -17.18
N SER A 60 1.57 4.41 -18.02
CA SER A 60 2.59 5.37 -17.58
C SER A 60 1.97 6.46 -16.70
N ALA A 61 0.83 7.02 -17.10
CA ALA A 61 0.13 8.04 -16.33
C ALA A 61 -0.33 7.50 -14.96
N VAL A 62 -0.88 6.27 -14.92
CA VAL A 62 -1.29 5.63 -13.65
C VAL A 62 -0.09 5.39 -12.73
N VAL A 63 1.05 4.98 -13.29
CA VAL A 63 2.28 4.74 -12.51
C VAL A 63 2.82 6.05 -11.96
N GLU A 64 2.85 7.13 -12.74
CA GLU A 64 3.27 8.46 -12.29
C GLU A 64 2.36 9.00 -11.18
N GLU A 65 1.03 8.87 -11.33
CA GLU A 65 0.09 9.24 -10.27
C GLU A 65 0.29 8.42 -8.99
N ALA A 66 0.52 7.11 -9.13
CA ALA A 66 0.76 6.24 -7.99
C ALA A 66 2.06 6.60 -7.25
N ALA A 67 3.12 6.93 -8.00
CA ALA A 67 4.39 7.40 -7.45
C ALA A 67 4.20 8.72 -6.69
N GLN A 68 3.53 9.70 -7.29
CA GLN A 68 3.26 10.98 -6.63
C GLN A 68 2.46 10.81 -5.33
N ARG A 69 1.44 9.96 -5.34
CA ARG A 69 0.65 9.64 -4.13
C ARG A 69 1.47 8.92 -3.06
N ALA A 70 2.46 8.12 -3.46
CA ALA A 70 3.36 7.47 -2.51
C ALA A 70 4.29 8.50 -1.84
N ASP A 71 4.86 9.42 -2.61
CA ASP A 71 5.70 10.50 -2.10
C ASP A 71 4.95 11.42 -1.13
N ASP A 72 3.72 11.81 -1.48
CA ASP A 72 2.86 12.62 -0.61
C ASP A 72 2.57 11.92 0.73
N LYS A 73 2.34 10.60 0.69
CA LYS A 73 2.14 9.77 1.90
C LYS A 73 3.41 9.67 2.73
N LEU A 74 4.58 9.53 2.10
CA LEU A 74 5.87 9.51 2.80
C LEU A 74 6.11 10.84 3.53
N LEU A 75 5.85 11.98 2.87
CA LEU A 75 5.95 13.30 3.50
C LEU A 75 4.95 13.46 4.65
N ALA A 76 3.73 12.95 4.52
CA ALA A 76 2.75 12.97 5.60
C ALA A 76 3.21 12.13 6.80
N LEU A 77 3.75 10.94 6.56
CA LEU A 77 4.30 10.08 7.62
C LEU A 77 5.50 10.73 8.31
N GLU A 78 6.40 11.38 7.56
CA GLU A 78 7.52 12.10 8.15
C GLU A 78 7.06 13.20 9.11
N ARG A 79 6.01 13.96 8.74
CA ARG A 79 5.40 14.95 9.62
C ARG A 79 4.83 14.29 10.88
N VAL A 80 4.07 13.20 10.74
CA VAL A 80 3.50 12.48 11.90
C VAL A 80 4.59 12.00 12.85
N LEU A 81 5.67 11.43 12.34
CA LEU A 81 6.80 10.99 13.16
C LEU A 81 7.47 12.14 13.90
N LYS A 82 7.66 13.29 13.25
CA LYS A 82 8.19 14.50 13.92
C LYS A 82 7.29 14.96 15.06
N HIS A 83 5.97 15.00 14.84
CA HIS A 83 5.02 15.38 15.89
C HIS A 83 4.98 14.36 17.03
N ALA A 84 5.07 13.05 16.71
CA ALA A 84 5.11 12.00 17.71
C ALA A 84 6.38 12.10 18.57
N ALA A 85 7.54 12.32 17.96
CA ALA A 85 8.80 12.52 18.67
C ALA A 85 8.77 13.77 19.56
N GLN A 86 8.21 14.87 19.08
CA GLN A 86 8.04 16.08 19.90
C GLN A 86 7.14 15.81 21.11
N ARG A 87 6.03 15.10 20.91
CA ARG A 87 5.10 14.77 22.00
C ARG A 87 5.73 13.81 23.02
N GLU A 88 6.56 12.88 22.57
CA GLU A 88 7.33 12.01 23.45
C GLU A 88 8.28 12.81 24.34
N GLU A 89 9.00 13.80 23.76
CA GLU A 89 9.89 14.67 24.54
C GLU A 89 9.13 15.57 25.52
N GLU A 90 7.98 16.11 25.13
CA GLU A 90 7.09 16.86 26.03
C GLU A 90 6.63 16.01 27.23
N LEU A 91 6.22 14.76 26.97
CA LEU A 91 5.84 13.81 28.01
C LEU A 91 7.02 13.46 28.91
N ARG A 92 8.22 13.28 28.35
CA ARG A 92 9.44 13.02 29.11
C ARG A 92 9.77 14.19 30.05
N CYS A 93 9.74 15.41 29.55
CA CYS A 93 9.94 16.62 30.35
C CYS A 93 8.89 16.75 31.46
N ALA A 94 7.62 16.44 31.17
CA ALA A 94 6.56 16.44 32.18
C ALA A 94 6.76 15.37 33.27
N LEU A 95 7.23 14.17 32.90
CA LEU A 95 7.58 13.10 33.83
C LEU A 95 8.76 13.48 34.71
N ASP A 96 9.82 14.05 34.12
CA ASP A 96 11.00 14.50 34.87
C ASP A 96 10.64 15.63 35.85
N ALA A 97 9.79 16.58 35.44
CA ALA A 97 9.26 17.61 36.32
C ALA A 97 8.39 17.01 37.46
N GLY A 98 7.51 16.06 37.15
CA GLY A 98 6.71 15.35 38.15
C GLY A 98 7.55 14.55 39.15
N ALA A 99 8.61 13.89 38.67
CA ALA A 99 9.56 13.17 39.51
C ALA A 99 10.37 14.12 40.41
N GLN A 100 10.70 15.33 39.92
CA GLN A 100 11.35 16.36 40.73
C GLN A 100 10.40 16.89 41.82
N VAL A 101 9.11 17.10 41.51
CA VAL A 101 8.09 17.48 42.51
C VAL A 101 7.93 16.41 43.60
N LEU A 102 7.94 15.13 43.23
CA LEU A 102 7.90 14.01 44.19
C LEU A 102 9.16 13.92 45.07
N LYS A 103 10.33 14.36 44.58
CA LYS A 103 11.57 14.45 45.38
C LYS A 103 11.58 15.62 46.37
N VAL A 104 10.78 16.66 46.14
CA VAL A 104 10.73 17.88 46.96
C VAL A 104 9.62 17.83 48.03
N LEU A 105 8.81 16.77 48.07
CA LEU A 105 7.92 16.51 49.22
C LEU A 105 8.77 16.41 50.50
N PRO A 106 8.55 17.28 51.52
CA PRO A 106 9.39 17.34 52.70
C PRO A 106 9.35 16.02 53.46
N ARG A 107 10.46 15.28 53.46
CA ARG A 107 10.73 14.10 54.29
C ARG A 107 10.98 14.46 55.77
N GLU A 108 10.24 15.41 56.32
CA GLU A 108 10.44 15.87 57.71
C GLU A 108 9.36 15.43 58.70
N LYS A 109 8.20 14.93 58.24
CA LYS A 109 7.32 14.15 59.13
C LYS A 109 7.84 12.72 59.14
N GLY A 110 8.44 12.31 60.25
CA GLY A 110 8.88 10.93 60.48
C GLY A 110 7.84 9.91 60.01
N ASP A 111 8.32 8.75 59.53
CA ASP A 111 7.50 7.75 58.85
C ASP A 111 6.13 7.57 59.54
N TRP A 112 5.08 8.06 58.88
CA TRP A 112 3.70 8.03 59.38
C TRP A 112 3.04 6.65 59.19
N ARG A 113 3.68 5.79 58.40
CA ARG A 113 3.20 4.45 58.02
C ARG A 113 2.90 3.53 59.21
N PRO A 114 3.70 3.48 60.30
CA PRO A 114 3.39 2.67 61.47
C PRO A 114 2.10 3.14 62.17
N GLN A 115 1.92 4.46 62.33
CA GLN A 115 0.74 5.06 62.96
C GLN A 115 -0.51 4.87 62.07
N ALA A 116 -0.37 4.98 60.75
CA ALA A 116 -1.45 4.67 59.82
C ALA A 116 -1.83 3.17 59.82
N ALA A 117 -0.86 2.27 60.02
CA ALA A 117 -1.13 0.83 60.12
C ALA A 117 -1.93 0.48 61.37
N GLU A 118 -1.63 1.11 62.50
CA GLU A 118 -2.40 0.97 63.74
C GLU A 118 -3.84 1.48 63.57
N LEU A 119 -4.02 2.66 62.98
CA LEU A 119 -5.34 3.22 62.75
C LEU A 119 -6.16 2.39 61.74
N ALA A 120 -5.53 1.88 60.68
CA ALA A 120 -6.17 0.97 59.74
C ALA A 120 -6.53 -0.38 60.40
N GLY A 121 -5.68 -0.90 61.29
CA GLY A 121 -5.96 -2.10 62.08
C GLY A 121 -7.11 -1.92 63.07
N ALA A 122 -7.33 -0.69 63.54
CA ALA A 122 -8.49 -0.30 64.35
C ALA A 122 -9.78 -0.05 63.53
N GLY A 123 -9.75 -0.24 62.20
CA GLY A 123 -10.91 -0.09 61.33
C GLY A 123 -11.22 1.35 60.88
N HIS A 124 -10.28 2.29 61.03
CA HIS A 124 -10.46 3.65 60.52
C HIS A 124 -10.31 3.72 59.00
N ASP A 125 -11.10 4.59 58.35
CA ASP A 125 -11.05 4.82 56.91
C ASP A 125 -9.91 5.78 56.52
N ALA A 126 -9.58 5.83 55.22
CA ALA A 126 -8.47 6.63 54.70
C ALA A 126 -8.61 8.13 55.03
N ARG A 127 -9.85 8.64 55.11
CA ARG A 127 -10.14 10.04 55.46
C ARG A 127 -9.86 10.35 56.92
N GLU A 128 -10.26 9.47 57.83
CA GLU A 128 -10.01 9.64 59.27
C GLU A 128 -8.52 9.47 59.60
N ILE A 129 -7.82 8.54 58.94
CA ILE A 129 -6.37 8.38 59.07
C ILE A 129 -5.64 9.64 58.59
N ALA A 130 -6.00 10.16 57.41
CA ALA A 130 -5.41 11.38 56.86
C ALA A 130 -5.64 12.59 57.77
N ARG A 131 -6.85 12.71 58.36
CA ARG A 131 -7.18 13.76 59.33
C ARG A 131 -6.31 13.69 60.59
N ARG A 132 -6.12 12.50 61.16
CA ARG A 132 -5.36 12.32 62.42
C ARG A 132 -3.86 12.52 62.26
N LEU A 133 -3.31 12.15 61.11
CA LEU A 133 -1.87 12.27 60.82
C LEU A 133 -1.51 13.61 60.13
N GLY A 134 -2.53 14.40 59.76
CA GLY A 134 -2.36 15.63 59.01
C GLY A 134 -1.67 15.38 57.66
N LEU A 135 -2.19 14.40 56.92
CA LEU A 135 -1.72 13.95 55.61
C LEU A 135 -2.76 14.24 54.52
N ALA A 136 -2.36 14.21 53.26
CA ALA A 136 -3.30 14.24 52.16
C ALA A 136 -4.04 12.89 52.05
N VAL A 137 -5.36 12.94 51.82
CA VAL A 137 -6.20 11.74 51.72
C VAL A 137 -5.69 10.79 50.63
N GLY A 138 -5.28 11.32 49.48
CA GLY A 138 -4.78 10.51 48.36
C GLY A 138 -3.47 9.76 48.67
N GLU A 139 -2.61 10.28 49.56
CA GLU A 139 -1.39 9.57 49.98
C GLU A 139 -1.70 8.34 50.84
N VAL A 140 -2.71 8.46 51.70
CA VAL A 140 -3.18 7.36 52.56
C VAL A 140 -3.94 6.31 51.75
N GLU A 141 -4.78 6.74 50.81
CA GLU A 141 -5.50 5.83 49.90
C GLU A 141 -4.54 5.00 49.05
N LEU A 142 -3.52 5.66 48.45
CA LEU A 142 -2.50 4.98 47.67
C LEU A 142 -1.70 3.99 48.51
N TRP A 143 -1.32 4.36 49.74
CA TRP A 143 -0.59 3.47 50.64
C TRP A 143 -1.43 2.27 51.11
N LEU A 144 -2.71 2.47 51.46
CA LEU A 144 -3.62 1.39 51.83
C LEU A 144 -3.86 0.41 50.67
N ALA A 145 -3.94 0.92 49.43
CA ALA A 145 -4.07 0.10 48.22
C ALA A 145 -2.80 -0.72 47.92
N LEU A 146 -1.62 -0.20 48.25
CA LEU A 146 -0.33 -0.85 48.03
C LEU A 146 0.14 -1.72 49.21
N ARG A 147 -0.62 -1.75 50.32
CA ARG A 147 -0.25 -2.52 51.52
C ARG A 147 -0.30 -4.03 51.22
N PRO A 148 0.79 -4.78 51.46
CA PRO A 148 0.78 -6.23 51.38
C PRO A 148 -0.06 -6.77 52.55
N GLY A 149 -1.36 -6.99 52.31
CA GLY A 149 -2.29 -7.47 53.33
C GLY A 149 -3.77 -7.17 53.08
N SER A 150 -4.13 -6.41 52.05
CA SER A 150 -5.54 -6.16 51.67
C SER A 150 -6.03 -7.00 50.49
N ALA A 151 -5.23 -7.98 50.02
CA ALA A 151 -5.73 -9.10 49.23
C ALA A 151 -6.60 -9.96 50.17
N THR A 152 -7.86 -9.56 50.29
CA THR A 152 -8.91 -10.33 50.93
C THR A 152 -9.20 -11.55 50.06
N ALA A 153 -9.11 -12.71 50.70
CA ALA A 153 -9.81 -13.93 50.32
C ALA A 153 -11.34 -13.73 50.41
#